data_AF-A0A453QK43-F1
#
_entry.id   AF-A0A453QK43-F1
#
_cell.length_a   1.000
_cell.length_b   1.000
_cell.length_c   1.000
_cell.angle_alpha   90.00
_cell.angle_beta   90.00
_cell.angle_gamma   90.00
#
_symmetry.space_group_name_H-M   'P 1'
#
loop_
_entity.id
_entity.type
_entity.pdbx_description
1 polymer ?
#
loop_
_entity_poly.entity_id
_entity_poly.type
_entity_poly.pdbx_seq_one_letter_code
_entity_poly.pdbx_strand_id
1 'polypeptide(L)'
;MWKAMLECHHKQFITISLAYHVKTSTSVQQGEHHRQAAMHLCNEMDCFSSTFRIWVTAQKSYVHALNEWLQKCILQPPQERRRRKRKTSFPPRQAVSPPIFILCRDWLDMMESLPTDELCKSIKDVMQLLRDSFEHQADQTKLRREPHSRSESQECVMLENNEQESSGGVALVEGLQSKLTVVLDCLTKFSEASLKRHEQLKLNYEEAHDKYKTVEPSAHPV
;
A
#
# COMPACT_ATOMS: atom_id res chain seq x y z
N MET A 1 -1.01 -16.25 -0.50
CA MET A 1 -1.53 -14.85 -0.52
C MET A 1 -0.62 -13.94 -1.34
N TRP A 2 0.63 -13.68 -0.93
CA TRP A 2 1.54 -12.72 -1.58
C TRP A 2 1.75 -12.94 -3.08
N LYS A 3 1.91 -14.20 -3.51
CA LYS A 3 2.03 -14.55 -4.93
C LYS A 3 0.82 -14.12 -5.75
N ALA A 4 -0.40 -14.41 -5.27
CA ALA A 4 -1.62 -14.02 -5.95
C ALA A 4 -1.81 -12.50 -6.00
N MET A 5 -1.41 -11.79 -4.93
CA MET A 5 -1.42 -10.33 -4.87
C MET A 5 -0.45 -9.73 -5.91
N LEU A 6 0.77 -10.26 -6.01
CA LEU A 6 1.75 -9.85 -7.02
C LEU A 6 1.24 -10.09 -8.44
N GLU A 7 0.70 -11.28 -8.73
CA GLU A 7 0.14 -11.59 -10.04
C GLU A 7 -1.02 -10.65 -10.42
N CYS A 8 -1.86 -10.28 -9.44
CA CYS A 8 -2.96 -9.34 -9.65
C CYS A 8 -2.45 -7.93 -9.98
N HIS A 9 -1.59 -7.37 -9.14
CA HIS A 9 -1.10 -6.00 -9.32
C HIS A 9 -0.22 -5.85 -10.56
N HIS A 10 0.55 -6.89 -10.90
CA HIS A 10 1.32 -6.89 -12.15
C HIS A 10 0.41 -6.83 -13.38
N LYS A 11 -0.71 -7.57 -13.39
CA LYS A 11 -1.71 -7.50 -14.47
C LYS A 11 -2.37 -6.12 -14.54
N GLN A 12 -2.72 -5.53 -13.39
CA GLN A 12 -3.29 -4.18 -13.33
C GLN A 12 -2.29 -3.14 -13.85
N PHE A 13 -1.02 -3.22 -13.45
CA PHE A 13 0.05 -2.36 -13.93
C PHE A 13 0.22 -2.43 -15.45
N ILE A 14 0.25 -3.64 -16.02
CA ILE A 14 0.30 -3.80 -17.48
C ILE A 14 -0.94 -3.18 -18.14
N THR A 15 -2.12 -3.41 -17.57
CA THR A 15 -3.38 -2.91 -18.13
C THR A 15 -3.42 -1.39 -18.19
N ILE A 16 -3.07 -0.70 -17.11
CA ILE A 16 -3.05 0.78 -17.09
C ILE A 16 -1.94 1.34 -17.98
N SER A 17 -0.79 0.66 -18.04
CA SER A 17 0.36 1.03 -18.88
C SER A 17 0.12 0.75 -20.37
N LEU A 18 -0.98 0.09 -20.74
CA LEU A 18 -1.36 -0.09 -22.15
C LEU A 18 -2.61 0.71 -22.50
N ALA A 19 -3.20 1.42 -21.54
CA ALA A 19 -4.41 2.20 -21.71
C ALA A 19 -4.21 3.51 -22.52
N TYR A 20 -3.00 3.80 -23.00
CA TYR A 20 -2.65 4.99 -23.80
C TYR A 20 -3.45 5.13 -25.11
N HIS A 21 -4.07 4.05 -25.59
CA HIS A 21 -4.82 4.03 -26.85
C HIS A 21 -6.32 4.25 -26.71
N VAL A 22 -6.85 4.54 -25.51
CA VAL A 22 -8.25 4.95 -25.37
C VAL A 22 -8.38 6.41 -25.83
N LYS A 23 -8.19 6.62 -27.14
CA LYS A 23 -8.70 7.81 -27.82
C LYS A 23 -10.21 7.74 -27.62
N THR A 24 -10.74 8.60 -26.76
CA THR A 24 -12.18 8.85 -26.68
C THR A 24 -12.63 9.36 -28.05
N SER A 25 -13.05 8.43 -28.92
CA SER A 25 -13.64 8.70 -30.23
C SER A 25 -15.04 9.31 -30.10
N THR A 26 -15.53 9.45 -28.88
CA THR A 26 -16.75 10.16 -28.55
C THR A 26 -16.33 11.39 -27.76
N SER A 27 -16.66 12.56 -28.31
CA SER A 27 -16.83 13.80 -27.56
C SER A 27 -17.99 13.62 -26.57
N VAL A 28 -17.87 12.67 -25.65
CA VAL A 28 -18.73 12.62 -24.47
C VAL A 28 -18.33 13.89 -23.74
N GLN A 29 -19.21 14.88 -23.79
CA GLN A 29 -19.10 16.06 -22.94
C GLN A 29 -18.62 15.57 -21.58
N GLN A 30 -17.54 16.17 -21.04
CA GLN A 30 -17.09 15.93 -19.67
C GLN A 30 -18.24 16.32 -18.74
N GLY A 31 -19.18 15.38 -18.59
CA GLY A 31 -20.46 15.61 -17.96
C GLY A 31 -20.39 15.21 -16.49
N GLU A 32 -21.50 15.45 -15.83
CA GLU A 32 -21.74 15.09 -14.43
C GLU A 32 -21.35 13.63 -14.11
N HIS A 33 -21.52 12.69 -15.05
CA HIS A 33 -21.12 11.29 -14.89
C HIS A 33 -19.60 11.09 -14.74
N HIS A 34 -18.78 11.78 -15.53
CA HIS A 34 -17.32 11.67 -15.42
C HIS A 34 -16.85 12.24 -14.08
N ARG A 35 -17.42 13.38 -13.68
CA ARG A 35 -17.16 14.01 -12.39
C ARG A 35 -17.56 13.09 -11.23
N GLN A 36 -18.73 12.46 -11.31
CA GLN A 36 -19.20 11.52 -10.30
C GLN A 36 -18.30 10.27 -10.20
N ALA A 37 -17.86 9.72 -11.34
CA ALA A 37 -16.92 8.60 -11.38
C ALA A 37 -15.56 8.97 -10.77
N ALA A 38 -15.03 10.15 -11.10
CA ALA A 38 -13.78 10.66 -10.53
C ALA A 38 -13.88 10.88 -9.01
N MET A 39 -15.02 11.41 -8.53
CA MET A 39 -15.26 11.59 -7.10
C MET A 39 -15.37 10.26 -6.37
N HIS A 40 -16.05 9.27 -6.97
CA HIS A 40 -16.12 7.91 -6.44
C HIS A 40 -14.73 7.28 -6.36
N LEU A 41 -13.92 7.39 -7.42
CA LEU A 41 -12.54 6.92 -7.43
C LEU A 41 -11.72 7.57 -6.30
N CYS A 42 -11.84 8.88 -6.12
CA CYS A 42 -11.14 9.60 -5.05
C CYS A 42 -11.49 9.05 -3.65
N ASN A 43 -12.78 8.81 -3.39
CA ASN A 43 -13.24 8.25 -2.12
C ASN A 43 -12.76 6.81 -1.90
N GLU A 44 -12.82 5.96 -2.93
CA GLU A 44 -12.33 4.58 -2.85
C GLU A 44 -10.82 4.53 -2.62
N MET A 45 -10.05 5.41 -3.27
CA MET A 45 -8.60 5.51 -3.05
C MET A 45 -8.26 5.98 -1.64
N ASP A 46 -9.03 6.90 -1.06
CA ASP A 46 -8.86 7.34 0.33
C ASP A 46 -9.17 6.21 1.32
N CYS A 47 -10.30 5.54 1.12
CA CYS A 47 -10.70 4.38 1.92
C CYS A 47 -9.65 3.26 1.86
N PHE A 48 -9.16 2.96 0.65
CA PHE A 48 -8.11 1.98 0.44
C PHE A 48 -6.82 2.37 1.15
N SER A 49 -6.34 3.62 0.99
CA SER A 49 -5.12 4.12 1.66
C SER A 49 -5.21 4.03 3.19
N SER A 50 -6.36 4.42 3.74
CA SER A 50 -6.62 4.37 5.18
C SER A 50 -6.63 2.93 5.69
N THR A 51 -7.41 2.06 5.04
CA THR A 51 -7.53 0.64 5.40
C THR A 51 -6.20 -0.08 5.27
N PHE A 52 -5.45 0.18 4.21
CA PHE A 52 -4.13 -0.39 3.98
C PHE A 52 -3.15 0.01 5.10
N ARG A 53 -3.09 1.30 5.46
CA ARG A 53 -2.23 1.78 6.55
C ARG A 53 -2.60 1.16 7.89
N ILE A 54 -3.89 1.04 8.19
CA ILE A 54 -4.39 0.38 9.40
C ILE A 54 -3.94 -1.10 9.41
N TRP A 55 -4.12 -1.81 8.30
CA TRP A 55 -3.73 -3.21 8.19
C TRP A 55 -2.21 -3.40 8.40
N VAL A 56 -1.36 -2.62 7.73
CA VAL A 56 0.10 -2.70 7.94
C VAL A 56 0.47 -2.41 9.39
N THR A 57 -0.12 -1.37 9.98
CA THR A 57 0.16 -0.97 11.37
C THR A 57 -0.29 -2.06 12.36
N ALA A 58 -1.43 -2.69 12.12
CA ALA A 58 -1.95 -3.77 12.94
C ALA A 58 -1.03 -5.01 12.87
N GLN A 59 -0.57 -5.38 11.67
CA GLN A 59 0.39 -6.46 11.48
C GLN A 59 1.72 -6.17 12.20
N LYS A 60 2.28 -4.97 12.03
CA LYS A 60 3.50 -4.53 12.74
C LYS A 60 3.32 -4.62 14.26
N SER A 61 2.24 -4.05 14.78
CA SER A 61 1.94 -4.04 16.22
C SER A 61 1.78 -5.45 16.78
N TYR A 62 1.12 -6.34 16.04
CA TYR A 62 0.93 -7.74 16.43
C TYR A 62 2.27 -8.47 16.53
N VAL A 63 3.09 -8.42 15.48
CA VAL A 63 4.39 -9.11 15.46
C VAL A 63 5.34 -8.54 16.51
N HIS A 64 5.35 -7.21 16.69
CA HIS A 64 6.12 -6.56 17.73
C HIS A 64 5.70 -7.03 19.14
N ALA A 65 4.40 -7.04 19.43
CA ALA A 65 3.88 -7.51 20.71
C ALA A 65 4.23 -8.99 20.97
N LEU A 66 4.16 -9.83 19.93
CA LEU A 66 4.54 -11.24 20.01
C LEU A 66 6.05 -11.39 20.28
N ASN A 67 6.89 -10.66 19.56
CA ASN A 67 8.34 -10.67 19.76
C ASN A 67 8.71 -10.22 21.20
N GLU A 68 8.16 -9.10 21.66
CA GLU A 68 8.35 -8.61 23.03
C GLU A 68 7.88 -9.60 24.10
N TRP A 69 6.73 -10.25 23.86
CA TRP A 69 6.22 -11.28 24.76
C TRP A 69 7.16 -12.48 24.84
N LEU A 70 7.69 -12.96 23.71
CA LEU A 70 8.67 -14.06 23.69
C LEU A 70 9.94 -13.70 24.47
N GLN A 71 10.47 -12.49 24.25
CA GLN A 71 11.67 -12.00 24.96
C GLN A 71 11.43 -11.93 26.48
N LYS A 72 10.30 -11.38 26.91
CA LYS A 72 9.98 -11.19 28.33
C LYS A 72 9.61 -12.49 29.03
N CYS A 73 8.82 -13.36 28.39
CA CYS A 73 8.25 -14.52 29.05
C CYS A 73 9.10 -15.79 28.92
N ILE A 74 9.98 -15.87 27.92
CA ILE A 74 10.75 -17.09 27.63
C ILE A 74 12.26 -16.89 27.84
N LEU A 75 12.82 -15.69 27.55
CA LEU A 75 14.26 -15.43 27.75
C LEU A 75 14.60 -14.83 29.12
N GLN A 76 13.66 -14.21 29.83
CA GLN A 76 13.94 -13.76 31.19
C GLN A 76 14.10 -14.97 32.13
N PRO A 77 15.26 -15.10 32.82
CA PRO A 77 15.38 -16.09 33.88
C PRO A 77 14.33 -15.79 34.95
N PRO A 78 13.65 -16.81 35.53
CA PRO A 78 12.83 -16.61 36.72
C PRO A 78 13.73 -16.26 37.91
N GLN A 79 14.20 -15.02 38.03
CA GLN A 79 14.87 -14.57 39.26
C GLN A 79 13.89 -14.51 40.44
N GLU A 80 12.59 -14.30 40.20
CA GLU A 80 11.60 -14.19 41.28
C GLU A 80 10.99 -15.53 41.75
N ARG A 81 11.17 -16.64 41.01
CA ARG A 81 10.52 -17.93 41.33
C ARG A 81 11.45 -18.96 41.98
N ARG A 82 12.62 -18.56 42.47
CA ARG A 82 13.51 -19.43 43.25
C ARG A 82 13.31 -19.26 44.77
N ARG A 83 12.08 -19.51 45.22
CA ARG A 83 11.82 -20.25 46.45
C ARG A 83 11.04 -21.52 46.10
N ARG A 84 11.65 -22.45 45.35
CA ARG A 84 11.37 -23.90 45.45
C ARG A 84 12.33 -24.70 44.57
N LYS A 85 12.94 -25.69 45.20
CA LYS A 85 13.90 -26.65 44.64
C LYS A 85 13.21 -27.49 43.54
N ARG A 86 13.47 -27.20 42.27
CA ARG A 86 13.49 -28.20 41.18
C ARG A 86 14.26 -27.60 39.99
N LYS A 87 15.43 -28.20 39.71
CA LYS A 87 16.35 -27.81 38.64
C LYS A 87 15.88 -28.43 37.32
N THR A 88 14.96 -27.79 36.64
CA THR A 88 14.81 -27.94 35.19
C THR A 88 14.68 -26.54 34.64
N SER A 89 15.80 -25.98 34.20
CA SER A 89 15.81 -24.74 33.43
C SER A 89 15.08 -25.01 32.12
N PHE A 90 13.99 -24.31 31.89
CA PHE A 90 13.31 -24.30 30.61
C PHE A 90 13.60 -22.94 29.95
N PRO A 91 14.13 -22.89 28.71
CA PRO A 91 14.74 -24.00 27.99
C PRO A 91 16.10 -24.41 28.61
N PRO A 92 16.63 -25.60 28.28
CA PRO A 92 18.05 -25.88 28.50
C PRO A 92 18.86 -24.78 27.79
N ARG A 93 20.05 -24.44 28.28
CA ARG A 93 21.01 -23.64 27.47
C ARG A 93 21.46 -24.48 26.28
N GLN A 94 20.59 -24.70 25.30
CA GLN A 94 20.98 -25.13 23.97
C GLN A 94 21.80 -23.97 23.40
N ALA A 95 22.92 -24.27 22.74
CA ALA A 95 23.74 -23.26 22.09
C ALA A 95 22.99 -22.50 20.97
N VAL A 96 21.79 -22.97 20.60
CA VAL A 96 20.94 -22.46 19.51
C VAL A 96 19.62 -21.97 20.08
N SER A 97 19.24 -20.74 19.74
CA SER A 97 17.98 -20.13 20.17
C SER A 97 16.78 -20.85 19.53
N PRO A 98 15.65 -21.06 20.24
CA PRO A 98 14.47 -21.68 19.63
C PRO A 98 14.02 -20.95 18.35
N PRO A 99 13.63 -21.67 17.28
CA PRO A 99 13.34 -21.08 15.96
C PRO A 99 12.27 -20.00 15.97
N ILE A 100 11.34 -20.04 16.93
CA ILE A 100 10.29 -19.04 17.10
C ILE A 100 10.83 -17.63 17.35
N PHE A 101 11.98 -17.50 18.03
CA PHE A 101 12.61 -16.18 18.24
C PHE A 101 13.17 -15.60 16.95
N ILE A 102 13.75 -16.45 16.11
CA ILE A 102 14.28 -16.06 14.80
C ILE A 102 13.12 -15.66 13.89
N LEU A 103 12.06 -16.47 13.86
CA LEU A 103 10.85 -16.18 13.08
C LEU A 103 10.24 -14.82 13.44
N CYS A 104 9.98 -14.55 14.72
CA CYS A 104 9.31 -13.32 15.12
C CYS A 104 10.17 -12.07 14.88
N ARG A 105 11.48 -12.16 15.10
CA ARG A 105 12.41 -11.07 14.79
C ARG A 105 12.46 -10.80 13.28
N ASP A 106 12.73 -11.83 12.49
CA ASP A 106 12.87 -11.68 11.04
C ASP A 106 11.52 -11.26 10.38
N TRP A 107 10.38 -11.67 10.96
CA TRP A 107 9.06 -11.19 10.53
C TRP A 107 8.88 -9.69 10.86
N LEU A 108 9.29 -9.25 12.04
CA LEU A 108 9.23 -7.82 12.39
C LEU A 108 10.09 -7.00 11.40
N ASP A 109 11.33 -7.42 11.16
CA ASP A 109 12.24 -6.79 10.21
C ASP A 109 11.67 -6.79 8.77
N MET A 110 11.01 -7.87 8.35
CA MET A 110 10.28 -7.93 7.10
C MET A 110 9.23 -6.82 7.04
N MET A 111 8.36 -6.72 8.05
CA MET A 111 7.26 -5.75 8.06
C MET A 111 7.76 -4.30 8.06
N GLU A 112 8.87 -4.01 8.75
CA GLU A 112 9.48 -2.67 8.79
C GLU A 112 10.06 -2.25 7.44
N SER A 113 10.56 -3.22 6.67
CA SER A 113 11.23 -2.95 5.39
C SER A 113 10.33 -2.78 4.17
N LEU A 114 9.02 -3.02 4.29
CA LEU A 114 8.10 -2.94 3.16
C LEU A 114 7.91 -1.48 2.70
N PRO A 115 7.74 -1.22 1.39
CA PRO A 115 7.59 0.13 0.82
C PRO A 115 6.17 0.70 1.04
N THR A 116 5.67 0.65 2.28
CA THR A 116 4.32 1.11 2.66
C THR A 116 4.16 2.61 2.43
N ASP A 117 5.16 3.40 2.81
CA ASP A 117 5.07 4.88 2.74
C ASP A 117 5.10 5.38 1.30
N GLU A 118 5.91 4.76 0.43
CA GLU A 118 5.96 5.06 -0.99
C GLU A 118 4.59 4.81 -1.66
N LEU A 119 3.98 3.66 -1.38
CA LEU A 119 2.64 3.33 -1.87
C LEU A 119 1.57 4.28 -1.31
N CYS A 120 1.63 4.62 -0.03
CA CYS A 120 0.67 5.57 0.55
C CYS A 120 0.80 6.97 -0.07
N LYS A 121 2.04 7.38 -0.39
CA LYS A 121 2.32 8.65 -1.06
C LYS A 121 1.77 8.67 -2.49
N SER A 122 2.01 7.63 -3.29
CA SER A 122 1.51 7.57 -4.67
C SER A 122 -0.02 7.64 -4.73
N ILE A 123 -0.72 7.00 -3.78
CA ILE A 123 -2.19 7.08 -3.69
C ILE A 123 -2.64 8.51 -3.36
N LYS A 124 -1.95 9.19 -2.42
CA LYS A 124 -2.22 10.60 -2.10
C LYS A 124 -2.03 11.52 -3.30
N ASP A 125 -1.00 11.27 -4.10
CA ASP A 125 -0.71 12.09 -5.29
C ASP A 125 -1.82 12.00 -6.35
N VAL A 126 -2.48 10.84 -6.50
CA VAL A 126 -3.68 10.69 -7.35
C VAL A 126 -4.87 11.43 -6.75
N MET A 127 -5.11 11.27 -5.44
CA MET A 127 -6.22 11.96 -4.78
C MET A 127 -6.09 13.47 -4.87
N GLN A 128 -4.87 14.01 -4.73
CA GLN A 128 -4.62 15.44 -4.87
C GLN A 128 -4.96 15.91 -6.28
N LEU A 129 -4.49 15.19 -7.32
CA LEU A 129 -4.83 15.51 -8.71
C LEU A 129 -6.36 15.55 -8.94
N LEU A 130 -7.08 14.57 -8.39
CA LEU A 130 -8.54 14.53 -8.52
C LEU A 130 -9.21 15.70 -7.80
N ARG A 131 -8.78 16.03 -6.57
CA ARG A 131 -9.33 17.16 -5.80
C ARG A 131 -9.09 18.49 -6.49
N ASP A 132 -7.87 18.74 -6.97
CA ASP A 132 -7.51 19.96 -7.69
C ASP A 132 -8.40 20.13 -8.94
N SER A 133 -8.68 19.02 -9.63
CA SER A 133 -9.57 19.05 -10.81
C SER A 133 -11.01 19.46 -10.48
N PHE A 134 -11.52 19.10 -9.30
CA PHE A 134 -12.86 19.46 -8.87
C PHE A 134 -12.97 20.94 -8.49
N GLU A 135 -11.92 21.49 -7.86
CA GLU A 135 -11.86 22.91 -7.48
C GLU A 135 -11.82 23.81 -8.71
N HIS A 136 -10.96 23.49 -9.68
CA HIS A 136 -10.88 24.23 -10.94
C HIS A 136 -12.18 24.21 -11.75
N GLN A 137 -12.96 23.13 -11.69
CA GLN A 137 -14.26 23.05 -12.35
C GLN A 137 -15.32 23.92 -11.63
N ALA A 138 -15.29 23.98 -10.30
CA ALA A 138 -16.20 24.80 -9.51
C ALA A 138 -15.99 26.30 -9.77
N ASP A 139 -14.76 26.75 -9.89
CA ASP A 139 -14.43 28.17 -10.12
C ASP A 139 -14.79 28.63 -11.54
N GLN A 140 -14.56 27.80 -12.56
CA GLN A 140 -15.02 28.07 -13.93
C GLN A 140 -16.55 28.17 -14.02
N THR A 141 -17.27 27.32 -13.28
CA THR A 141 -18.74 27.36 -13.26
C THR A 141 -19.28 28.63 -12.59
N LYS A 142 -18.58 29.15 -11.56
CA LYS A 142 -18.94 30.42 -10.90
C LYS A 142 -18.68 31.63 -11.79
N LEU A 143 -17.51 31.69 -12.44
CA LEU A 143 -17.15 32.76 -13.39
C LEU A 143 -18.14 32.87 -14.56
N ARG A 144 -18.72 31.74 -15.00
CA ARG A 144 -19.71 31.72 -16.08
C ARG A 144 -21.13 32.15 -15.64
N ARG A 145 -21.43 32.17 -14.34
CA ARG A 145 -22.75 32.53 -13.80
C ARG A 145 -22.90 34.00 -13.41
N GLU A 146 -21.82 34.79 -13.41
CA GLU A 146 -21.89 36.24 -13.24
C GLU A 146 -22.25 36.91 -14.59
N PRO A 147 -23.47 37.45 -14.77
CA PRO A 147 -23.82 38.14 -16.00
C PRO A 147 -23.22 39.55 -15.98
N HIS A 148 -22.36 39.85 -16.95
CA HIS A 148 -21.99 41.22 -17.28
C HIS A 148 -23.27 42.01 -17.65
N SER A 149 -23.74 42.84 -16.72
CA SER A 149 -24.69 43.91 -17.02
C SER A 149 -23.93 45.05 -17.72
N ARG A 150 -23.81 45.01 -19.06
CA ARG A 150 -23.59 46.26 -19.82
C ARG A 150 -23.91 46.12 -21.31
N SER A 151 -25.03 46.76 -21.66
CA SER A 151 -25.37 47.52 -22.88
C SER A 151 -25.06 46.96 -24.27
N GLU A 152 -26.11 46.98 -25.09
CA GLU A 152 -26.19 46.83 -26.54
C GLU A 152 -25.02 47.50 -27.29
N SER A 153 -24.37 46.76 -28.20
CA SER A 153 -24.23 47.08 -29.63
C SER A 153 -23.12 46.25 -30.28
N GLN A 154 -23.44 45.69 -31.45
CA GLN A 154 -22.55 45.50 -32.60
C GLN A 154 -21.61 44.28 -32.64
N GLU A 155 -22.11 43.25 -33.32
CA GLU A 155 -21.43 42.38 -34.31
C GLU A 155 -19.89 42.47 -34.41
N CYS A 156 -19.19 41.44 -33.91
CA CYS A 156 -18.10 40.74 -34.61
C CYS A 156 -17.56 39.55 -33.80
N VAL A 157 -16.99 38.58 -34.51
CA VAL A 157 -16.19 37.42 -34.05
C VAL A 157 -16.99 36.15 -33.69
N MET A 158 -17.28 35.41 -34.75
CA MET A 158 -17.40 33.95 -34.76
C MET A 158 -16.05 33.31 -34.38
N LEU A 159 -16.13 32.18 -33.67
CA LEU A 159 -15.11 31.13 -33.48
C LEU A 159 -13.90 31.49 -32.59
N GLU A 160 -13.95 31.08 -31.32
CA GLU A 160 -12.83 30.52 -30.54
C GLU A 160 -13.28 30.34 -29.08
N ASN A 161 -13.92 29.22 -28.75
CA ASN A 161 -14.17 28.83 -27.35
C ASN A 161 -14.23 27.31 -27.11
N ASN A 162 -14.05 26.47 -28.13
CA ASN A 162 -14.12 25.01 -27.99
C ASN A 162 -12.77 24.31 -27.77
N GLU A 163 -11.64 25.00 -27.94
CA GLU A 163 -10.31 24.36 -27.84
C GLU A 163 -9.78 24.30 -26.40
N GLN A 164 -10.18 25.22 -25.53
CA GLN A 164 -9.69 25.29 -24.15
C GLN A 164 -10.32 24.22 -23.23
N GLU A 165 -11.62 23.92 -23.37
CA GLU A 165 -12.30 22.86 -22.60
C GLU A 165 -11.82 21.46 -23.01
N SER A 166 -11.54 21.23 -24.30
CA SER A 166 -11.03 19.94 -24.79
C SER A 166 -9.58 19.69 -24.34
N SER A 167 -8.75 20.72 -24.26
CA SER A 167 -7.33 20.61 -23.88
C SER A 167 -7.16 20.28 -22.39
N GLY A 168 -7.92 20.95 -21.51
CA GLY A 168 -7.86 20.71 -20.06
C GLY A 168 -8.30 19.30 -19.65
N GLY A 169 -9.32 18.75 -20.33
CA GLY A 169 -9.80 17.40 -20.08
C GLY A 169 -8.81 16.31 -20.48
N VAL A 170 -8.14 16.48 -21.61
CA VAL A 170 -7.11 15.54 -22.09
C VAL A 170 -5.90 15.53 -21.15
N ALA A 171 -5.42 16.70 -20.72
CA ALA A 171 -4.31 16.81 -19.79
C ALA A 171 -4.60 16.15 -18.41
N LEU A 172 -5.84 16.26 -17.91
CA LEU A 172 -6.25 15.59 -16.67
C LEU A 172 -6.26 14.07 -16.82
N VAL A 173 -6.76 13.55 -17.94
CA VAL A 173 -6.82 12.10 -18.22
C VAL A 173 -5.41 11.52 -18.36
N GLU A 174 -4.52 12.21 -19.09
CA GLU A 174 -3.10 11.83 -19.19
C GLU A 174 -2.40 11.89 -17.82
N GLY A 175 -2.65 12.94 -17.04
CA GLY A 175 -2.15 13.07 -15.67
C GLY A 175 -2.64 11.96 -14.74
N LEU A 176 -3.92 11.59 -14.84
CA LEU A 176 -4.53 10.53 -14.03
C LEU A 176 -3.95 9.17 -14.40
N GLN A 177 -3.83 8.86 -15.70
CA GLN A 177 -3.24 7.62 -16.18
C GLN A 177 -1.79 7.47 -15.71
N SER A 178 -1.01 8.55 -15.81
CA SER A 178 0.38 8.58 -15.36
C SER A 178 0.48 8.27 -13.86
N LYS A 179 -0.30 8.96 -13.02
CA LYS A 179 -0.27 8.74 -11.57
C LYS A 179 -0.83 7.37 -11.15
N LEU A 180 -1.87 6.88 -11.81
CA LEU A 180 -2.38 5.52 -11.57
C LEU A 180 -1.35 4.44 -11.93
N THR A 181 -0.58 4.67 -13.00
CA THR A 181 0.54 3.80 -13.38
C THR A 181 1.57 3.73 -12.26
N VAL A 182 1.92 4.86 -11.65
CA VAL A 182 2.81 4.91 -10.48
C VAL A 182 2.22 4.14 -9.30
N VAL A 183 0.93 4.32 -8.98
CA VAL A 183 0.28 3.57 -7.89
C VAL A 183 0.35 2.05 -8.10
N LEU A 184 0.07 1.60 -9.31
CA LEU A 184 0.05 0.18 -9.65
C LEU A 184 1.47 -0.42 -9.71
N ASP A 185 2.47 0.37 -10.10
CA ASP A 185 3.88 0.01 -9.96
C ASP A 185 4.28 -0.14 -8.48
N CYS A 186 3.92 0.83 -7.63
CA CYS A 186 4.17 0.74 -6.18
C CYS A 186 3.48 -0.48 -5.54
N LEU A 187 2.25 -0.81 -5.94
CA LEU A 187 1.54 -2.03 -5.48
C LEU A 187 2.26 -3.31 -5.93
N THR A 188 2.78 -3.32 -7.16
CA THR A 188 3.55 -4.45 -7.70
C THR A 188 4.85 -4.62 -6.91
N LYS A 189 5.62 -3.54 -6.71
CA LYS A 189 6.85 -3.53 -5.90
C LYS A 189 6.60 -3.95 -4.44
N PHE A 190 5.54 -3.43 -3.82
CA PHE A 190 5.15 -3.82 -2.47
C PHE A 190 4.88 -5.33 -2.37
N SER A 191 4.16 -5.88 -3.35
CA SER A 191 3.80 -7.30 -3.39
C SER A 191 5.00 -8.21 -3.67
N GLU A 192 5.89 -7.77 -4.56
CA GLU A 192 7.14 -8.45 -4.88
C GLU A 192 8.06 -8.49 -3.64
N ALA A 193 8.26 -7.35 -2.97
CA ALA A 193 9.02 -7.27 -1.74
C ALA A 193 8.42 -8.16 -0.65
N SER A 194 7.09 -8.15 -0.50
CA SER A 194 6.38 -9.00 0.48
C SER A 194 6.57 -10.49 0.20
N LEU A 195 6.46 -10.92 -1.06
CA LEU A 195 6.67 -12.32 -1.45
C LEU A 195 8.11 -12.75 -1.19
N LYS A 196 9.08 -11.95 -1.66
CA LYS A 196 10.51 -12.24 -1.49
C LYS A 196 10.88 -12.37 -0.02
N ARG A 197 10.41 -11.45 0.82
CA ARG A 197 10.70 -11.48 2.26
C ARG A 197 10.00 -12.64 2.96
N HIS A 198 8.77 -12.98 2.57
CA HIS A 198 8.08 -14.16 3.10
C HIS A 198 8.85 -15.46 2.77
N GLU A 199 9.33 -15.60 1.53
CA GLU A 199 10.13 -16.77 1.13
C GLU A 199 11.44 -16.84 1.91
N GLN A 200 12.13 -15.71 2.09
CA GLN A 200 13.33 -15.64 2.93
C GLN A 200 13.04 -15.99 4.39
N LEU A 201 11.94 -15.47 4.96
CA LEU A 201 11.51 -15.77 6.32
C LEU A 201 11.27 -17.26 6.52
N LYS A 202 10.59 -17.89 5.56
CA LYS A 202 10.34 -19.33 5.57
C LYS A 202 11.64 -20.13 5.55
N LEU A 203 12.58 -19.76 4.66
CA LEU A 203 13.89 -20.41 4.56
C LEU A 203 14.69 -20.28 5.86
N ASN A 204 14.77 -19.07 6.42
CA ASN A 204 15.47 -18.81 7.68
C ASN A 204 14.88 -19.62 8.83
N TYR A 205 13.56 -19.73 8.89
CA TYR A 205 12.87 -20.54 9.89
C TYR A 205 13.19 -22.03 9.75
N GLU A 206 13.14 -22.57 8.52
CA GLU A 206 13.47 -23.98 8.25
C GLU A 206 14.92 -24.30 8.65
N GLU A 207 15.87 -23.43 8.29
CA GLU A 207 17.27 -23.59 8.68
C GLU A 207 17.47 -23.53 10.20
N ALA A 208 16.82 -22.56 10.86
CA ALA A 208 16.86 -22.45 12.32
C ALA A 208 16.26 -23.68 13.00
N HIS A 209 15.16 -24.20 12.45
CA HIS A 209 14.45 -25.36 12.96
C HIS A 209 15.26 -26.65 12.81
N ASP A 210 15.90 -26.87 11.66
CA ASP A 210 16.76 -28.04 11.45
C ASP A 210 17.98 -28.00 12.38
N LYS A 211 18.64 -26.84 12.50
CA LYS A 211 19.72 -26.64 13.48
C LYS A 211 19.25 -26.94 14.90
N TYR A 212 18.08 -26.46 15.29
CA TYR A 212 17.51 -26.69 16.61
C TYR A 212 17.24 -28.18 16.88
N LYS A 213 16.71 -28.92 15.89
CA LYS A 213 16.47 -30.37 15.99
C LYS A 213 17.77 -31.17 16.10
N THR A 214 18.81 -30.81 15.36
CA THR A 214 20.11 -31.52 15.41
C THR A 214 20.84 -31.39 16.75
N VAL A 215 20.43 -30.43 17.59
CA VAL A 215 20.99 -30.18 18.93
C VAL A 215 20.14 -30.84 20.04
N GLU A 216 19.06 -31.56 19.71
CA GLU A 216 18.35 -32.38 20.70
C GLU A 216 19.28 -33.49 21.24
N PRO A 217 19.29 -33.74 22.57
CA PRO A 217 20.23 -34.68 23.15
C PRO A 217 19.92 -36.09 22.67
N SER A 218 20.96 -36.80 22.20
CA SER A 218 20.99 -38.26 22.27
C SER A 218 20.42 -38.70 23.61
N ALA A 219 19.32 -39.46 23.56
CA ALA A 219 18.67 -40.05 24.72
C ALA A 219 19.71 -40.62 25.68
N HIS A 220 19.66 -40.22 26.95
CA HIS A 220 20.43 -40.90 27.99
C HIS A 220 20.08 -42.39 27.97
N PRO A 221 21.05 -43.32 27.79
CA PRO A 221 20.78 -44.73 28.00
C PRO A 221 20.42 -44.93 29.47
N VAL A 222 19.38 -45.74 29.66
CA VAL A 222 18.80 -46.19 30.95
C VAL A 222 19.86 -46.74 31.91
#